data_AF-A0A1I1J6V6-F1
#
_entry.id   AF-A0A1I1J6V6-F1
#
_cell.length_a   1.000
_cell.length_b   1.000
_cell.length_c   1.000
_cell.angle_alpha   90.00
_cell.angle_beta   90.00
_cell.angle_gamma   90.00
#
_symmetry.space_group_name_H-M   'P 1'
#
loop_
_entity.id
_entity.type
_entity.pdbx_description
1 polymer ?
#
loop_
_entity_poly.entity_id
_entity_poly.type
_entity_poly.pdbx_seq_one_letter_code
_entity_poly.pdbx_strand_id
1 'polypeptide(L)'
;MMIRTIAAAAVLVSAVVHLYLWFDGVKDQGTVGALFVVNVVAGIAIAVLLVMWHDWAPLLLAAGFGAATIVAFLIAATVGLFGIETDWSWYAWLAFVVELVAVVCGALGLAREGYVGGRHRAHASA
;
A
#
# COMPACT_ATOMS: atom_id res chain seq x y z
N MET A 1 12.86 -10.79 7.02
CA MET A 1 11.87 -11.67 6.34
C MET A 1 10.46 -11.49 6.87
N MET A 2 10.17 -11.73 8.16
CA MET A 2 8.80 -11.67 8.71
C MET A 2 8.03 -10.36 8.42
N ILE A 3 8.69 -9.20 8.52
CA ILE A 3 8.05 -7.89 8.23
C ILE A 3 7.72 -7.74 6.74
N ARG A 4 8.61 -8.21 5.87
CA ARG A 4 8.42 -8.16 4.41
C ARG A 4 7.25 -9.05 3.99
N THR A 5 7.14 -10.24 4.57
CA THR A 5 6.00 -11.14 4.32
C THR A 5 4.68 -10.57 4.84
N ILE A 6 4.68 -9.91 6.01
CA ILE A 6 3.47 -9.23 6.52
C ILE A 6 3.10 -8.05 5.62
N ALA A 7 4.08 -7.22 5.21
CA ALA A 7 3.85 -6.12 4.27
C ALA A 7 3.32 -6.64 2.93
N ALA A 8 3.89 -7.72 2.38
CA ALA A 8 3.44 -8.32 1.13
C ALA A 8 2.02 -8.86 1.25
N ALA A 9 1.70 -9.55 2.34
CA ALA A 9 0.35 -10.02 2.61
C ALA A 9 -0.64 -8.85 2.74
N ALA A 10 -0.27 -7.79 3.46
CA ALA A 10 -1.11 -6.60 3.60
C ALA A 10 -1.37 -5.92 2.25
N VAL A 11 -0.33 -5.66 1.46
CA VAL A 11 -0.47 -5.07 0.12
C VAL A 11 -1.34 -5.97 -0.78
N LEU A 12 -1.16 -7.29 -0.72
CA LEU A 12 -1.95 -8.22 -1.51
C LEU A 12 -3.43 -8.24 -1.09
N VAL A 13 -3.72 -8.21 0.21
CA VAL A 13 -5.09 -8.12 0.72
C VAL A 13 -5.73 -6.79 0.29
N SER A 14 -5.00 -5.67 0.35
CA SER A 14 -5.50 -4.38 -0.15
C SER A 14 -5.83 -4.45 -1.64
N ALA A 15 -4.99 -5.09 -2.46
CA ALA A 15 -5.28 -5.31 -3.88
C ALA A 15 -6.55 -6.16 -4.09
N VAL A 16 -6.76 -7.21 -3.31
CA VAL A 16 -7.97 -8.04 -3.39
C VAL A 16 -9.22 -7.25 -2.99
N VAL A 17 -9.15 -6.45 -1.93
CA VAL A 17 -10.29 -5.61 -1.49
C VAL A 17 -10.63 -4.57 -2.54
N HIS A 18 -9.64 -3.91 -3.15
CA HIS A 18 -9.87 -2.98 -4.25
C HIS A 18 -10.49 -3.69 -5.47
N LEU A 19 -10.02 -4.88 -5.81
CA LEU A 19 -10.61 -5.64 -6.91
C LEU A 19 -12.07 -6.00 -6.62
N TYR A 20 -12.38 -6.39 -5.38
CA TYR A 20 -13.74 -6.66 -4.96
C TYR A 20 -14.63 -5.42 -5.09
N LEU A 21 -14.20 -4.27 -4.55
CA LEU A 21 -14.92 -2.99 -4.65
C LEU A 21 -15.09 -2.52 -6.11
N TRP A 22 -14.12 -2.83 -6.96
CA TRP A 22 -14.22 -2.59 -8.39
C TRP A 22 -15.40 -3.35 -9.02
N PHE A 23 -15.51 -4.65 -8.72
CA PHE A 23 -16.65 -5.47 -9.16
C PHE A 23 -17.99 -5.07 -8.51
N ASP A 24 -17.94 -4.59 -7.26
CA ASP A 24 -19.12 -4.17 -6.49
C ASP A 24 -19.76 -2.86 -7.00
N GLY A 25 -19.10 -2.15 -7.93
CA GLY A 25 -19.70 -1.01 -8.63
C GLY A 25 -18.76 0.13 -8.95
N VAL A 26 -17.54 0.14 -8.38
CA VAL A 26 -16.56 1.22 -8.65
C VAL A 26 -16.09 1.21 -10.11
N LYS A 27 -16.19 0.07 -10.80
CA LYS A 27 -15.86 -0.05 -12.24
C LYS A 27 -16.62 0.93 -13.15
N ASP A 28 -17.84 1.33 -12.77
CA ASP A 28 -18.69 2.20 -13.59
C ASP A 28 -18.49 3.69 -13.26
N GLN A 29 -17.57 4.01 -12.35
CA GLN A 29 -17.30 5.36 -11.85
C GLN A 29 -16.17 6.09 -12.61
N GLY A 30 -15.97 5.77 -13.89
CA GLY A 30 -15.00 6.44 -14.77
C GLY A 30 -13.56 6.39 -14.24
N THR A 31 -12.98 7.55 -13.95
CA THR A 31 -11.57 7.67 -13.50
C THR A 31 -11.29 6.91 -12.20
N VAL A 32 -12.23 6.91 -11.24
CA VAL A 32 -12.06 6.18 -9.97
C VAL A 32 -11.98 4.68 -10.24
N GLY A 33 -12.83 4.16 -11.14
CA GLY A 33 -12.77 2.78 -11.60
C GLY A 33 -11.41 2.40 -12.21
N ALA A 34 -10.83 3.27 -13.04
CA ALA A 34 -9.50 3.04 -13.61
C ALA A 34 -8.39 3.04 -12.55
N LEU A 35 -8.45 3.97 -11.58
CA LEU A 35 -7.48 4.05 -10.49
C LEU A 35 -7.53 2.81 -9.58
N PHE A 36 -8.71 2.24 -9.36
CA PHE A 36 -8.84 0.98 -8.62
C PHE A 36 -8.11 -0.18 -9.32
N VAL A 37 -8.23 -0.30 -10.65
CA VAL A 37 -7.48 -1.32 -11.41
C VAL A 37 -5.97 -1.07 -11.32
N VAL A 38 -5.53 0.18 -11.40
CA VAL A 38 -4.12 0.54 -11.20
C VAL A 38 -3.65 0.14 -9.80
N ASN A 39 -4.45 0.35 -8.75
CA ASN A 39 -4.14 -0.09 -7.40
C ASN A 39 -4.01 -1.62 -7.30
N VAL A 40 -4.89 -2.38 -7.96
CA VAL A 40 -4.81 -3.84 -7.99
C VAL A 40 -3.49 -4.30 -8.63
N VAL A 41 -3.17 -3.77 -9.82
CA VAL A 41 -1.96 -4.15 -10.55
C VAL A 41 -0.70 -3.72 -9.79
N ALA A 42 -0.67 -2.50 -9.26
CA ALA A 42 0.43 -1.99 -8.46
C ALA A 42 0.62 -2.81 -7.18
N GLY A 43 -0.45 -3.12 -6.46
CA GLY A 43 -0.41 -3.92 -5.24
C GLY A 43 0.16 -5.32 -5.49
N ILE A 44 -0.31 -6.01 -6.54
CA ILE A 44 0.23 -7.32 -6.93
C ILE A 44 1.73 -7.21 -7.27
N ALA A 45 2.11 -6.22 -8.08
CA ALA A 45 3.50 -6.01 -8.45
C ALA A 45 4.39 -5.75 -7.21
N ILE A 46 3.94 -4.90 -6.28
CA ILE A 46 4.66 -4.59 -5.04
C ILE A 46 4.78 -5.82 -4.14
N ALA A 47 3.72 -6.63 -4.01
CA ALA A 47 3.75 -7.86 -3.25
C ALA A 47 4.79 -8.85 -3.81
N VAL A 48 4.86 -8.99 -5.14
CA VAL A 48 5.88 -9.80 -5.83
C VAL A 48 7.29 -9.23 -5.58
N LEU A 49 7.48 -7.92 -5.73
CA LEU A 49 8.78 -7.27 -5.50
C LEU A 49 9.26 -7.42 -4.05
N LEU A 50 8.37 -7.34 -3.07
CA LEU A 50 8.71 -7.51 -1.64
C LEU A 50 9.31 -8.89 -1.34
N VAL A 51 8.81 -9.92 -2.03
CA VAL A 51 9.24 -11.32 -1.88
C VAL A 51 10.48 -11.62 -2.72
N MET A 52 10.50 -11.16 -3.97
CA MET A 52 11.58 -11.48 -4.92
C MET A 52 12.84 -10.62 -4.73
N TRP A 53 12.71 -9.39 -4.26
CA TRP A 53 13.81 -8.42 -4.26
C TRP A 53 14.11 -7.84 -2.88
N HIS A 54 15.23 -8.23 -2.27
CA HIS A 54 15.63 -7.81 -0.92
C HIS A 54 16.32 -6.44 -0.82
N ASP A 55 15.74 -5.42 -1.44
CA ASP A 55 16.20 -4.03 -1.33
C ASP A 55 15.22 -3.15 -0.55
N TRP A 56 15.61 -1.89 -0.32
CA TRP A 56 14.80 -0.85 0.32
C TRP A 56 13.63 -0.39 -0.55
N ALA A 57 13.79 -0.43 -1.87
CA ALA A 57 12.80 0.11 -2.80
C ALA A 57 11.42 -0.56 -2.67
N PRO A 58 11.29 -1.90 -2.58
CA PRO A 58 9.99 -2.55 -2.35
C PRO A 58 9.31 -2.16 -1.02
N LEU A 59 10.09 -1.91 0.03
CA LEU A 59 9.55 -1.48 1.33
C LEU A 59 9.02 -0.04 1.26
N LEU A 60 9.73 0.84 0.56
CA LEU A 60 9.27 2.20 0.29
C LEU A 60 8.02 2.19 -0.59
N LEU A 61 7.98 1.34 -1.62
CA LEU A 61 6.81 1.19 -2.48
C LEU A 61 5.60 0.69 -1.68
N ALA A 62 5.77 -0.27 -0.77
CA ALA A 62 4.69 -0.75 0.09
C ALA A 62 4.14 0.36 1.00
N ALA A 63 5.03 1.15 1.60
CA ALA A 63 4.63 2.27 2.45
C ALA A 63 3.97 3.40 1.66
N GLY A 64 4.54 3.75 0.50
CA GLY A 64 3.99 4.77 -0.39
C GLY A 64 2.64 4.37 -0.97
N PHE A 65 2.48 3.10 -1.36
CA PHE A 65 1.21 2.54 -1.84
C PHE A 65 0.12 2.68 -0.79
N GLY A 66 0.32 2.17 0.42
CA GLY A 66 -0.68 2.26 1.48
C GLY A 66 -0.98 3.71 1.90
N ALA A 67 0.02 4.60 1.87
CA ALA A 67 -0.21 6.02 2.17
C ALA A 67 -1.03 6.71 1.07
N ALA A 68 -0.75 6.41 -0.19
CA ALA A 68 -1.46 7.00 -1.33
C ALA A 68 -2.93 6.54 -1.37
N THR A 69 -3.21 5.26 -1.09
CA THR A 69 -4.58 4.74 -1.04
C THR A 69 -5.36 5.35 0.13
N ILE A 70 -4.75 5.46 1.32
CA ILE A 70 -5.38 6.12 2.48
C ILE A 70 -5.70 7.58 2.15
N VAL A 71 -4.76 8.33 1.57
CA VAL A 71 -4.98 9.74 1.22
C VAL A 71 -6.08 9.88 0.18
N ALA A 72 -6.09 9.05 -0.87
CA ALA A 72 -7.13 9.06 -1.88
C ALA A 72 -8.51 8.74 -1.29
N PHE A 73 -8.57 7.75 -0.38
CA PHE A 73 -9.79 7.39 0.33
C PHE A 73 -10.29 8.53 1.23
N LEU A 74 -9.41 9.19 1.99
CA LEU A 74 -9.78 10.32 2.83
C LEU A 74 -10.28 11.51 2.01
N ILE A 75 -9.68 11.79 0.86
CA ILE A 75 -10.18 12.81 -0.07
C ILE A 75 -11.58 12.42 -0.57
N ALA A 76 -11.77 11.16 -1.00
CA ALA A 76 -13.07 10.66 -1.44
C ALA A 76 -14.16 10.75 -0.37
N ALA A 77 -13.81 10.49 0.89
CA ALA A 77 -14.73 10.49 2.03
C ALA A 77 -15.01 11.90 2.59
N THR A 78 -14.22 12.93 2.23
CA THR A 78 -14.38 14.29 2.79
C THR A 78 -14.91 15.31 1.79
N VAL A 79 -14.34 15.32 0.57
CA VAL A 79 -14.64 16.34 -0.45
C VAL A 79 -15.06 15.72 -1.78
N GLY A 80 -15.10 14.39 -1.86
CA GLY A 80 -15.34 13.64 -3.09
C GLY A 80 -14.10 13.62 -3.98
N LEU A 81 -13.72 12.42 -4.44
CA LEU A 81 -12.59 12.23 -5.33
C LEU A 81 -13.12 12.21 -6.77
N PHE A 82 -12.71 13.18 -7.59
CA PHE A 82 -13.28 13.39 -8.93
C PHE A 82 -14.81 13.57 -8.93
N GLY A 83 -15.38 14.14 -7.87
CA GLY A 83 -16.82 14.36 -7.71
C GLY A 83 -17.60 13.13 -7.24
N ILE A 84 -16.91 12.05 -6.84
CA ILE A 84 -17.52 10.86 -6.25
C ILE A 84 -17.22 10.81 -4.76
N GLU A 85 -18.27 10.86 -3.96
CA GLU A 85 -18.20 10.69 -2.51
C GLU A 85 -18.21 9.20 -2.15
N THR A 86 -17.46 8.82 -1.13
CA THR A 86 -17.41 7.44 -0.63
C THR A 86 -17.81 7.40 0.83
N ASP A 87 -18.78 6.54 1.14
CA ASP A 87 -19.20 6.28 2.51
C ASP A 87 -18.30 5.24 3.21
N TRP A 88 -18.29 5.30 4.54
CA TRP A 88 -17.61 4.32 5.37
C TRP A 88 -18.40 3.00 5.42
N SER A 89 -18.03 2.07 4.54
CA SER A 89 -18.51 0.69 4.56
C SER A 89 -17.59 -0.24 5.35
N TRP A 90 -18.04 -1.46 5.63
CA TRP A 90 -17.20 -2.49 6.23
C TRP A 90 -15.93 -2.77 5.41
N TYR A 91 -16.05 -2.81 4.08
CA TYR A 91 -14.91 -3.02 3.18
C TYR A 91 -13.97 -1.81 3.14
N ALA A 92 -14.48 -0.60 3.29
CA ALA A 92 -13.67 0.61 3.41
C ALA A 92 -12.81 0.56 4.70
N TRP A 93 -13.40 0.15 5.83
CA TRP A 93 -12.65 -0.07 7.07
C TRP A 93 -11.59 -1.16 6.91
N LEU A 94 -11.93 -2.27 6.26
CA LEU A 94 -10.98 -3.35 6.00
C LEU A 94 -9.81 -2.87 5.14
N ALA A 95 -10.08 -2.16 4.04
CA ALA A 95 -9.05 -1.57 3.19
C ALA A 95 -8.13 -0.64 3.98
N PHE A 96 -8.72 0.30 4.72
CA PHE A 96 -7.98 1.28 5.53
C PHE A 96 -7.06 0.62 6.56
N VAL A 97 -7.55 -0.39 7.30
CA VAL A 97 -6.74 -1.10 8.31
C VAL A 97 -5.59 -1.86 7.65
N VAL A 98 -5.86 -2.56 6.54
CA VAL A 98 -4.84 -3.33 5.82
C VAL A 98 -3.78 -2.42 5.20
N GLU A 99 -4.18 -1.28 4.66
CA GLU A 99 -3.28 -0.26 4.13
C GLU A 99 -2.42 0.36 5.23
N LEU A 100 -3.00 0.61 6.41
CA LEU A 100 -2.25 1.10 7.56
C LEU A 100 -1.17 0.08 7.99
N VAL A 101 -1.49 -1.22 7.96
CA VAL A 101 -0.51 -2.28 8.19
C VAL A 101 0.59 -2.26 7.13
N ALA A 102 0.24 -2.07 5.84
CA ALA A 102 1.23 -1.95 4.78
C ALA A 102 2.18 -0.75 4.99
N VAL A 103 1.64 0.40 5.39
CA VAL A 103 2.42 1.61 5.74
C VAL A 103 3.36 1.33 6.90
N VAL A 104 2.83 0.81 8.01
CA VAL A 104 3.59 0.57 9.23
C VAL A 104 4.67 -0.48 8.99
N CYS A 105 4.34 -1.60 8.35
CA CYS A 105 5.32 -2.66 8.07
C CYS A 105 6.37 -2.21 7.03
N GLY A 106 5.99 -1.45 6.00
CA GLY A 106 6.93 -0.87 5.05
C GLY A 106 7.92 0.09 5.72
N ALA A 107 7.41 1.03 6.52
CA ALA A 107 8.22 2.01 7.26
C ALA A 107 9.12 1.34 8.32
N LEU A 108 8.58 0.39 9.09
CA LEU A 108 9.37 -0.37 10.08
C LEU A 108 10.42 -1.26 9.40
N GLY A 109 10.12 -1.83 8.24
CA GLY A 109 11.07 -2.56 7.43
C GLY A 109 12.24 -1.66 7.01
N LEU A 110 11.96 -0.47 6.48
CA LEU A 110 12.97 0.52 6.09
C LEU A 110 13.86 0.94 7.27
N ALA A 111 13.26 1.18 8.45
CA ALA A 111 14.00 1.54 9.66
C ALA A 111 14.88 0.40 10.18
N ARG A 112 14.35 -0.84 10.21
CA ARG A 112 15.08 -2.01 10.73
C ARG A 112 16.17 -2.51 9.80
N GLU A 113 15.98 -2.39 8.49
CA GLU A 113 17.00 -2.74 7.50
C GLU A 113 18.10 -1.65 7.38
N GLY A 114 17.98 -0.55 8.14
CA GLY A 114 19.03 0.46 8.29
C GLY A 114 19.08 1.50 7.17
N TYR A 115 18.02 1.60 6.35
CA TYR A 115 17.91 2.57 5.27
C TYR A 115 17.47 3.96 5.76
N VAL A 116 16.78 4.01 6.90
CA VAL A 116 16.38 5.26 7.56
C VAL A 116 17.29 5.48 8.76
N GLY A 117 18.38 6.19 8.51
CA GLY A 117 19.42 6.49 9.50
C GLY A 117 20.77 6.07 8.97
N GLY A 118 21.54 7.04 8.50
CA GLY A 118 22.91 6.87 8.04
C GLY A 118 23.79 6.32 9.16
N ARG A 119 23.78 5.01 9.36
CA ARG A 119 24.94 4.29 9.85
C ARG A 119 25.75 3.94 8.63
N HIS A 120 26.54 4.93 8.20
CA HIS A 120 27.81 4.64 7.54
C HIS A 120 28.40 3.41 8.25
N ARG A 121 28.48 2.31 7.52
CA ARG A 121 29.26 1.16 7.93
C ARG A 121 30.69 1.67 8.02
N ALA A 122 31.10 2.12 9.21
CA ALA A 122 32.50 2.20 9.59
C ALA A 122 32.98 0.74 9.73
N HIS A 123 33.16 0.09 8.59
CA HIS A 123 33.93 -1.14 8.51
C HIS A 123 35.36 -0.77 8.14
N ALA A 124 36.26 -1.24 8.99
CA ALA A 124 37.61 -1.65 8.66
C ALA A 124 38.64 -0.54 8.39
N SER A 125 39.34 -0.16 9.45
CA SER A 125 40.80 -0.23 9.43
C SER A 125 41.26 -0.75 10.79
N ALA A 126 41.65 -2.02 10.78
CA ALA A 126 42.42 -2.69 11.83
C ALA A 126 43.82 -2.06 11.94
#